data_AF-A0A4Y8CSE5-F1
#
_entry.id   AF-A0A4Y8CSE5-F1
#
_cell.length_a   1.000
_cell.length_b   1.000
_cell.length_c   1.000
_cell.angle_alpha   90.00
_cell.angle_beta   90.00
_cell.angle_gamma   90.00
#
_symmetry.space_group_name_H-M   'P 1'
#
loop_
_entity.id
_entity.type
_entity.pdbx_description
1 polymer ?
#
loop_
_entity_poly.entity_id
_entity_poly.type
_entity_poly.pdbx_seq_one_letter_code
_entity_poly.pdbx_strand_id
1 'polypeptide(L)'
;MENSEIEDTPSAKRAADSMPTPISEPDVQLTIAEEDPLFDLTIFNGDFKLDEENHQPEPDPSLTIFEVIVKAQGYVEPLRGANPNEMNEAHGKDLVKIEKINEARIHIHSQSLIEVIREVVGYYPSQSLDDRLVIIQKPYWVLIHHEKELHEKHTRLTEQPEFIEADKEKAEHLKALLDFIKPQSMKLLQPILPLLKNKVSTVSFDGLRYLLKPGTLAYYKYDNEWIGCIILRVNSEVKRKSFKITNWNVSVWYLEWSYHAYRIESKFDIESFEGERDITSLKVIPREYWDANDNNARRKKFED
;
A
#
# COMPACT_ATOMS: atom_id res chain seq x y z
N MET A 1 27.39 69.95 -27.65
CA MET A 1 26.79 70.34 -28.94
C MET A 1 25.51 69.55 -29.06
N GLU A 2 24.41 70.31 -29.15
CA GLU A 2 23.01 69.96 -29.55
C GLU A 2 22.32 68.81 -28.77
N ASN A 3 21.37 69.09 -27.86
CA ASN A 3 19.95 69.52 -28.03
C ASN A 3 19.15 68.52 -28.87
N SER A 4 18.05 67.91 -28.43
CA SER A 4 16.74 68.53 -28.09
C SER A 4 15.75 67.42 -27.63
N GLU A 5 15.05 67.60 -26.50
CA GLU A 5 13.59 67.93 -26.35
C GLU A 5 12.66 66.71 -26.59
N ILE A 6 12.02 66.13 -25.57
CA ILE A 6 10.81 66.56 -24.81
C ILE A 6 9.60 66.79 -25.72
N GLU A 7 8.59 65.93 -25.60
CA GLU A 7 7.19 66.38 -25.58
C GLU A 7 6.31 65.44 -24.74
N ASP A 8 5.32 66.05 -24.10
CA ASP A 8 4.69 65.67 -22.85
C ASP A 8 3.16 65.77 -23.02
N THR A 9 2.43 64.66 -22.82
CA THR A 9 0.99 64.50 -22.44
C THR A 9 -0.09 65.28 -23.23
N PRO A 10 -1.44 65.26 -22.95
CA PRO A 10 -2.29 64.52 -21.99
C PRO A 10 -3.67 64.00 -22.55
N SER A 11 -4.51 63.48 -21.64
CA SER A 11 -6.01 63.40 -21.67
C SER A 11 -6.70 62.30 -22.47
N ALA A 12 -7.89 61.77 -22.11
CA ALA A 12 -8.70 61.72 -20.89
C ALA A 12 -10.01 60.95 -21.24
N LYS A 13 -10.52 60.17 -20.27
CA LYS A 13 -11.95 59.86 -19.99
C LYS A 13 -12.82 59.19 -21.08
N ARG A 14 -13.37 58.01 -20.74
CA ARG A 14 -14.79 57.88 -20.29
C ARG A 14 -15.13 56.48 -19.81
N ALA A 15 -15.85 56.45 -18.69
CA ALA A 15 -16.55 55.32 -18.12
C ALA A 15 -17.85 55.04 -18.89
N ALA A 16 -18.25 53.78 -18.94
CA ALA A 16 -19.65 53.37 -19.00
C ALA A 16 -19.79 52.00 -18.33
N ASP A 17 -20.69 51.96 -17.35
CA ASP A 17 -21.15 50.81 -16.60
C ASP A 17 -21.54 49.63 -17.50
N SER A 18 -21.17 48.42 -17.07
CA SER A 18 -21.89 47.20 -17.45
C SER A 18 -22.07 46.33 -16.21
N MET A 19 -23.34 46.12 -15.86
CA MET A 19 -23.79 45.33 -14.72
C MET A 19 -23.36 43.85 -14.81
N PRO A 20 -23.22 43.16 -13.68
CA PRO A 20 -22.98 41.72 -13.66
C PRO A 20 -24.29 40.96 -13.90
N THR A 21 -24.35 40.17 -14.98
CA THR A 21 -25.36 39.12 -15.15
C THR A 21 -24.98 37.87 -14.33
N PRO A 22 -25.98 37.16 -13.76
CA PRO A 22 -25.77 36.04 -12.87
C PRO A 22 -25.35 34.81 -13.69
N ILE A 23 -24.19 34.24 -13.37
CA ILE A 23 -23.81 32.93 -13.88
C ILE A 23 -24.43 31.91 -12.92
N SER A 24 -25.42 31.18 -13.43
CA SER A 24 -26.04 30.06 -12.73
C SER A 24 -24.98 29.02 -12.40
N GLU A 25 -24.92 28.61 -11.14
CA GLU A 25 -24.21 27.44 -10.69
C GLU A 25 -24.66 26.23 -11.52
N PRO A 26 -23.76 25.47 -12.16
CA PRO A 26 -24.10 24.13 -12.58
C PRO A 26 -24.19 23.26 -11.32
N ASP A 27 -25.33 22.60 -11.15
CA ASP A 27 -25.53 21.48 -10.24
C ASP A 27 -24.32 20.53 -10.31
N VAL A 28 -23.41 20.66 -9.34
CA VAL A 28 -22.38 19.64 -9.10
C VAL A 28 -23.09 18.51 -8.40
N GLN A 29 -23.61 17.58 -9.21
CA GLN A 29 -23.93 16.24 -8.75
C GLN A 29 -22.69 15.70 -8.04
N LEU A 30 -22.79 15.51 -6.73
CA LEU A 30 -21.83 14.79 -5.92
C LEU A 30 -21.77 13.36 -6.45
N THR A 31 -20.91 13.13 -7.43
CA THR A 31 -20.46 11.80 -7.82
C THR A 31 -19.82 11.17 -6.59
N ILE A 32 -20.36 10.00 -6.25
CA ILE A 32 -19.93 9.08 -5.21
C ILE A 32 -18.40 9.02 -5.21
N ALA A 33 -17.82 9.21 -4.02
CA ALA A 33 -16.39 9.25 -3.80
C ALA A 33 -15.70 8.06 -4.48
N GLU A 34 -14.69 8.40 -5.27
CA GLU A 34 -13.70 7.49 -5.84
C GLU A 34 -13.21 6.55 -4.72
N GLU A 35 -13.62 5.28 -4.76
CA GLU A 35 -13.24 4.29 -3.76
C GLU A 35 -11.72 4.12 -3.80
N ASP A 36 -11.05 4.39 -2.68
CA ASP A 36 -9.63 4.08 -2.53
C ASP A 36 -9.46 2.57 -2.75
N PRO A 37 -8.72 2.11 -3.78
CA PRO A 37 -8.54 0.68 -4.04
C PRO A 37 -7.90 -0.05 -2.86
N LEU A 38 -7.25 0.68 -1.93
CA LEU A 38 -6.71 0.15 -0.69
C LEU A 38 -7.80 -0.24 0.34
N PHE A 39 -8.98 0.39 0.27
CA PHE A 39 -10.11 0.22 1.20
C PHE A 39 -11.40 -0.13 0.46
N ASP A 40 -11.31 -1.06 -0.47
CA ASP A 40 -12.47 -1.64 -1.15
C ASP A 40 -13.45 -2.29 -0.16
N LEU A 41 -14.66 -1.72 -0.06
CA LEU A 41 -15.77 -2.22 0.75
C LEU A 41 -16.53 -3.36 0.05
N THR A 42 -16.35 -3.55 -1.25
CA THR A 42 -17.09 -4.57 -2.02
C THR A 42 -16.78 -6.00 -1.60
N ILE A 43 -15.64 -6.21 -0.91
CA ILE A 43 -15.27 -7.48 -0.28
C ILE A 43 -16.25 -7.87 0.85
N PHE A 44 -17.01 -6.91 1.38
CA PHE A 44 -17.92 -7.05 2.52
C PHE A 44 -19.40 -6.81 2.15
N ASN A 45 -19.79 -6.89 0.86
CA ASN A 45 -21.20 -6.77 0.43
C ASN A 45 -22.08 -7.98 0.80
N GLY A 46 -21.84 -8.61 1.95
CA GLY A 46 -22.71 -9.61 2.56
C GLY A 46 -23.42 -9.02 3.78
N ASP A 47 -24.70 -9.32 3.95
CA ASP A 47 -25.45 -8.96 5.17
C ASP A 47 -24.77 -9.61 6.39
N PHE A 48 -24.04 -8.82 7.18
CA PHE A 48 -23.48 -9.29 8.45
C PHE A 48 -24.60 -9.39 9.47
N LYS A 49 -25.09 -10.61 9.68
CA LYS A 49 -25.86 -10.92 10.89
C LYS A 49 -24.90 -10.86 12.06
N LEU A 50 -25.06 -9.85 12.91
CA LEU A 50 -24.52 -9.92 14.26
C LEU A 50 -25.32 -10.96 15.00
N ASP A 51 -24.75 -12.14 15.17
CA ASP A 51 -25.21 -13.02 16.22
C ASP A 51 -24.65 -12.43 17.53
N GLU A 52 -25.49 -11.73 18.30
CA GLU A 52 -25.21 -11.41 19.69
C GLU A 52 -24.90 -12.70 20.44
N GLU A 53 -23.71 -12.75 21.06
CA GLU A 53 -23.26 -13.81 21.97
C GLU A 53 -23.70 -15.23 21.60
N ASN A 54 -23.53 -15.61 20.34
CA ASN A 54 -23.43 -17.03 20.07
C ASN A 54 -22.12 -17.45 20.74
N HIS A 55 -22.22 -18.17 21.86
CA HIS A 55 -21.16 -19.02 22.37
C HIS A 55 -20.91 -20.11 21.32
N GLN A 56 -20.45 -19.72 20.12
CA GLN A 56 -19.64 -20.61 19.31
C GLN A 56 -18.49 -20.98 20.24
N PRO A 57 -18.20 -22.28 20.42
CA PRO A 57 -17.00 -22.65 21.15
C PRO A 57 -15.87 -21.83 20.52
N GLU A 58 -15.10 -21.10 21.35
CA GLU A 58 -13.95 -20.37 20.83
C GLU A 58 -13.23 -21.31 19.88
N PRO A 59 -13.05 -20.92 18.60
CA PRO A 59 -12.41 -21.80 17.64
C PRO A 59 -11.12 -22.23 18.31
N ASP A 60 -10.94 -23.55 18.49
CA ASP A 60 -9.83 -24.08 19.24
C ASP A 60 -8.57 -23.35 18.75
N PRO A 61 -7.92 -22.52 19.58
CA PRO A 61 -6.83 -21.66 19.11
C PRO A 61 -5.67 -22.51 18.56
N SER A 62 -5.68 -23.82 18.83
CA SER A 62 -4.74 -24.77 18.23
C SER A 62 -4.98 -25.08 16.74
N LEU A 63 -6.17 -24.78 16.18
CA LEU A 63 -6.53 -25.08 14.78
C LEU A 63 -6.65 -23.85 13.88
N THR A 64 -6.66 -22.62 14.44
CA THR A 64 -6.77 -21.41 13.64
C THR A 64 -5.44 -21.11 12.94
N ILE A 65 -5.42 -21.18 11.60
CA ILE A 65 -4.21 -20.90 10.82
C ILE A 65 -3.90 -19.40 10.85
N PHE A 66 -4.87 -18.60 10.45
CA PHE A 66 -4.86 -17.14 10.53
C PHE A 66 -6.28 -16.61 10.60
N GLU A 67 -6.44 -15.40 11.11
CA GLU A 67 -7.69 -14.66 11.12
C GLU A 67 -7.52 -13.28 10.46
N VAL A 68 -8.61 -12.75 9.94
CA VAL A 68 -8.65 -11.42 9.31
C VAL A 68 -9.41 -10.49 10.25
N ILE A 69 -8.69 -9.56 10.86
CA ILE A 69 -9.28 -8.58 11.78
C ILE A 69 -9.61 -7.33 11.00
N VAL A 70 -10.88 -6.95 11.02
CA VAL A 70 -11.39 -5.73 10.38
C VAL A 70 -11.94 -4.81 11.47
N LYS A 71 -11.40 -3.61 11.57
CA LYS A 71 -11.98 -2.54 12.40
C LYS A 71 -12.87 -1.70 11.52
N ALA A 72 -14.16 -1.66 11.82
CA ALA A 72 -15.15 -0.88 11.11
C ALA A 72 -15.89 0.08 12.05
N GLN A 73 -16.46 1.13 11.48
CA GLN A 73 -17.36 2.07 12.12
C GLN A 73 -18.73 1.96 11.43
N GLY A 74 -19.79 1.96 12.22
CA GLY A 74 -21.15 1.82 11.74
C GLY A 74 -22.16 2.29 12.78
N TYR A 75 -23.44 2.16 12.43
CA TYR A 75 -24.55 2.47 13.31
C TYR A 75 -25.59 1.36 13.27
N VAL A 76 -26.35 1.22 14.35
CA VAL A 76 -27.50 0.30 14.42
C VAL A 76 -28.70 1.01 13.79
N GLU A 77 -29.32 0.40 12.79
CA GLU A 77 -30.62 0.88 12.30
C GLU A 77 -31.74 0.32 13.19
N PRO A 78 -32.46 1.15 13.96
CA PRO A 78 -33.60 0.66 14.72
C PRO A 78 -34.69 0.18 13.74
N LEU A 79 -35.17 -1.05 13.93
CA LEU A 79 -36.21 -1.64 13.10
C LEU A 79 -37.45 -0.74 13.07
N ARG A 80 -37.69 -0.13 11.91
CA ARG A 80 -38.80 0.81 11.70
C ARG A 80 -40.12 0.04 11.62
N GLY A 81 -40.76 -0.16 12.77
CA GLY A 81 -42.08 -0.79 12.85
C GLY A 81 -42.46 -1.46 14.18
N ALA A 82 -41.57 -1.52 15.17
CA ALA A 82 -41.92 -2.12 16.46
C ALA A 82 -42.88 -1.21 17.25
N ASN A 83 -44.10 -1.70 17.46
CA ASN A 83 -45.13 -1.06 18.26
C ASN A 83 -44.69 -1.10 19.74
N PRO A 84 -44.65 0.01 20.49
CA PRO A 84 -44.08 0.05 21.85
C PRO A 84 -44.85 -0.77 22.90
N ASN A 85 -45.95 -1.43 22.53
CA ASN A 85 -46.78 -2.26 23.42
C ASN A 85 -46.56 -3.78 23.28
N GLU A 86 -45.68 -4.25 22.39
CA GLU A 86 -45.29 -5.66 22.31
C GLU A 86 -43.89 -5.87 22.90
N MET A 87 -43.70 -5.46 24.15
CA MET A 87 -42.56 -5.90 24.96
C MET A 87 -42.89 -7.26 25.56
N ASN A 88 -42.79 -8.31 24.76
CA ASN A 88 -42.48 -9.67 25.22
C ASN A 88 -41.97 -10.47 24.03
N GLU A 89 -40.70 -10.87 24.11
CA GLU A 89 -40.08 -11.92 23.30
C GLU A 89 -39.99 -11.68 21.78
N ALA A 90 -39.16 -10.71 21.37
CA ALA A 90 -38.52 -10.76 20.07
C ALA A 90 -37.06 -10.33 20.21
N HIS A 91 -36.15 -11.31 20.25
CA HIS A 91 -34.71 -11.12 20.04
C HIS A 91 -34.49 -10.76 18.55
N GLY A 92 -34.94 -9.57 18.18
CA GLY A 92 -34.87 -9.03 16.84
C GLY A 92 -33.46 -8.54 16.57
N LYS A 93 -32.78 -9.20 15.64
CA LYS A 93 -31.41 -8.93 15.20
C LYS A 93 -31.28 -7.47 14.78
N ASP A 94 -30.63 -6.66 15.61
CA ASP A 94 -30.25 -5.30 15.26
C ASP A 94 -29.33 -5.35 14.05
N LEU A 95 -29.77 -4.73 12.94
CA LEU A 95 -28.98 -4.64 11.72
C LEU A 95 -27.94 -3.54 11.92
N VAL A 96 -26.67 -3.93 12.06
CA VAL A 96 -25.55 -2.98 12.05
C VAL A 96 -25.16 -2.69 10.62
N LYS A 97 -25.22 -1.41 10.28
CA LYS A 97 -24.79 -0.90 8.98
C LYS A 97 -23.38 -0.35 9.11
N ILE A 98 -22.45 -0.95 8.37
CA ILE A 98 -21.06 -0.50 8.31
C ILE A 98 -20.98 0.71 7.38
N GLU A 99 -20.55 1.84 7.93
CA GLU A 99 -20.30 3.06 7.14
C GLU A 99 -18.87 3.10 6.60
N LYS A 100 -17.92 2.57 7.37
CA LYS A 100 -16.50 2.73 7.07
C LYS A 100 -15.66 1.59 7.62
N ILE A 101 -14.72 1.08 6.81
CA ILE A 101 -13.61 0.24 7.29
C ILE A 101 -12.42 1.15 7.62
N ASN A 102 -11.92 1.04 8.85
CA ASN A 102 -10.80 1.84 9.35
C ASN A 102 -9.45 1.12 9.20
N GLU A 103 -9.40 -0.17 9.51
CA GLU A 103 -8.17 -0.97 9.47
C GLU A 103 -8.53 -2.41 9.13
N ALA A 104 -7.67 -3.07 8.33
CA ALA A 104 -7.74 -4.51 8.11
C ALA A 104 -6.34 -5.10 8.26
N ARG A 105 -6.22 -6.24 8.94
CA ARG A 105 -4.94 -6.92 9.19
C ARG A 105 -5.14 -8.43 9.31
N ILE A 106 -4.13 -9.20 8.92
CA ILE A 106 -4.08 -10.65 9.11
C ILE A 106 -3.29 -10.93 10.38
N HIS A 107 -3.81 -11.81 11.23
CA HIS A 107 -3.14 -12.36 12.39
C HIS A 107 -2.83 -13.82 12.09
N ILE A 108 -1.56 -14.15 11.94
CA ILE A 108 -1.11 -15.52 11.66
C ILE A 108 -0.72 -16.18 12.97
N HIS A 109 -1.42 -17.26 13.31
CA HIS A 109 -1.24 -18.01 14.55
C HIS A 109 -0.48 -19.34 14.32
N SER A 110 -0.60 -19.92 13.11
CA SER A 110 0.09 -21.17 12.76
C SER A 110 1.61 -20.99 12.71
N GLN A 111 2.33 -21.73 13.56
CA GLN A 111 3.79 -21.75 13.56
C GLN A 111 4.35 -22.32 12.26
N SER A 112 3.74 -23.38 11.72
CA SER A 112 4.08 -23.97 10.42
C SER A 112 4.06 -22.91 9.30
N LEU A 113 3.05 -22.05 9.28
CA LEU A 113 2.95 -20.97 8.30
C LEU A 113 3.98 -19.86 8.57
N ILE A 114 4.17 -19.46 9.83
CA ILE A 114 5.16 -18.44 10.20
C ILE A 114 6.58 -18.87 9.81
N GLU A 115 6.95 -20.13 10.06
CA GLU A 115 8.24 -20.69 9.67
C GLU A 115 8.45 -20.57 8.16
N VAL A 116 7.45 -20.98 7.37
CA VAL A 116 7.51 -20.90 5.91
C VAL A 116 7.66 -19.45 5.44
N ILE A 117 6.93 -18.50 6.05
CA ILE A 117 7.05 -17.08 5.73
C ILE A 117 8.45 -16.56 6.08
N ARG A 118 9.02 -16.93 7.24
CA ARG A 118 10.39 -16.53 7.63
C ARG A 118 11.46 -17.10 6.70
N GLU A 119 11.28 -18.32 6.23
CA GLU A 119 12.18 -18.94 5.26
C GLU A 119 12.19 -18.21 3.91
N VAL A 120 11.04 -17.66 3.50
CA VAL A 120 10.89 -16.93 2.23
C VAL A 120 11.25 -15.45 2.37
N VAL A 121 10.84 -14.82 3.46
CA VAL A 121 11.03 -13.39 3.73
C VAL A 121 12.28 -13.20 4.58
N GLY A 122 13.44 -13.30 3.95
CA GLY A 122 14.73 -13.22 4.65
C GLY A 122 15.02 -11.86 5.28
N TYR A 123 14.61 -10.76 4.64
CA TYR A 123 14.83 -9.40 5.17
C TYR A 123 13.72 -8.45 4.72
N TYR A 124 12.83 -8.09 5.65
CA TYR A 124 11.77 -7.10 5.43
C TYR A 124 11.66 -6.18 6.65
N PRO A 125 12.58 -5.21 6.81
CA PRO A 125 12.77 -4.48 8.09
C PRO A 125 11.58 -3.61 8.53
N SER A 126 10.58 -3.43 7.66
CA SER A 126 9.33 -2.75 8.03
C SER A 126 8.27 -3.67 8.63
N GLN A 127 8.53 -4.98 8.72
CA GLN A 127 7.65 -6.00 9.28
C GLN A 127 8.40 -6.84 10.32
N SER A 128 7.86 -6.93 11.54
CA SER A 128 8.33 -7.93 12.50
C SER A 128 7.79 -9.29 12.10
N LEU A 129 8.70 -10.25 11.90
CA LEU A 129 8.34 -11.65 11.66
C LEU A 129 8.80 -12.56 12.79
N ASP A 130 9.60 -12.07 13.76
CA ASP A 130 10.24 -12.88 14.81
C ASP A 130 9.30 -13.26 15.96
N ASP A 131 8.12 -12.62 16.01
CA ASP A 131 7.11 -12.88 17.02
C ASP A 131 6.35 -14.19 16.76
N ARG A 132 5.83 -14.82 17.82
CA ARG A 132 4.98 -16.02 17.72
C ARG A 132 3.64 -15.76 17.01
N LEU A 133 3.22 -14.50 16.99
CA LEU A 133 2.05 -14.00 16.29
C LEU A 133 2.55 -13.01 15.25
N VAL A 134 2.32 -13.30 13.98
CA VAL A 134 2.71 -12.39 12.88
C VAL A 134 1.49 -11.57 12.46
N ILE A 135 1.59 -10.25 12.59
CA ILE A 135 0.52 -9.31 12.22
C ILE A 135 0.90 -8.59 10.93
N ILE A 136 0.09 -8.76 9.88
CA ILE A 136 0.34 -8.14 8.57
C ILE A 136 -0.80 -7.19 8.26
N GLN A 137 -0.50 -5.90 8.13
CA GLN A 137 -1.51 -4.87 7.82
C GLN A 137 -1.84 -4.85 6.32
N LYS A 138 -3.11 -4.59 6.00
CA LYS A 138 -3.56 -4.32 4.62
C LYS A 138 -2.75 -3.15 4.04
N PRO A 139 -2.28 -3.22 2.79
CA PRO A 139 -2.61 -4.21 1.75
C PRO A 139 -1.68 -5.43 1.71
N TYR A 140 -1.11 -5.84 2.83
CA TYR A 140 -0.33 -7.08 2.94
C TYR A 140 0.94 -7.07 2.09
N TRP A 141 1.61 -5.91 2.02
CA TRP A 141 2.77 -5.69 1.15
C TRP A 141 3.88 -6.72 1.32
N VAL A 142 4.18 -7.16 2.54
CA VAL A 142 5.20 -8.20 2.77
C VAL A 142 4.86 -9.51 2.05
N LEU A 143 3.58 -9.87 1.94
CA LEU A 143 3.14 -11.06 1.21
C LEU A 143 3.14 -10.80 -0.29
N ILE A 144 2.61 -9.65 -0.73
CA ILE A 144 2.55 -9.28 -2.15
C ILE A 144 3.95 -9.16 -2.76
N HIS A 145 4.89 -8.54 -2.05
CA HIS A 145 6.28 -8.39 -2.48
C HIS A 145 7.02 -9.71 -2.62
N HIS A 146 6.57 -10.76 -1.94
CA HIS A 146 7.17 -12.09 -1.93
C HIS A 146 6.23 -13.15 -2.53
N GLU A 147 5.19 -12.73 -3.28
CA GLU A 147 4.16 -13.64 -3.78
C GLU A 147 4.76 -14.73 -4.67
N LYS A 148 5.73 -14.39 -5.51
CA LYS A 148 6.41 -15.33 -6.39
C LYS A 148 7.18 -16.37 -5.59
N GLU A 149 8.00 -15.93 -4.63
CA GLU A 149 8.83 -16.78 -3.79
C GLU A 149 7.99 -17.69 -2.88
N LEU A 150 6.84 -17.18 -2.40
CA LEU A 150 5.86 -17.97 -1.65
C LEU A 150 5.22 -19.06 -2.52
N HIS A 151 4.83 -18.77 -3.76
CA HIS A 151 4.31 -19.80 -4.68
C HIS A 151 5.38 -20.85 -5.01
N GLU A 152 6.62 -20.45 -5.28
CA GLU A 152 7.73 -21.38 -5.50
C GLU A 152 8.02 -22.26 -4.28
N LYS A 153 7.88 -21.70 -3.06
CA LYS A 153 7.98 -22.47 -1.83
C LYS A 153 6.82 -23.47 -1.68
N HIS A 154 5.60 -23.07 -1.98
CA HIS A 154 4.45 -23.98 -2.00
C HIS A 154 4.66 -25.15 -2.97
N THR A 155 5.06 -24.88 -4.22
CA THR A 155 5.34 -25.91 -5.22
C THR A 155 6.41 -26.90 -4.74
N ARG A 156 7.51 -26.39 -4.15
CA ARG A 156 8.55 -27.24 -3.57
C ARG A 156 8.08 -28.11 -2.41
N LEU A 157 7.14 -27.63 -1.60
CA LEU A 157 6.57 -28.43 -0.51
C LEU A 157 5.66 -29.55 -1.06
N THR A 158 4.93 -29.29 -2.13
CA THR A 158 4.00 -30.27 -2.73
C THR A 158 4.66 -31.31 -3.63
N GLU A 159 5.79 -30.98 -4.27
CA GLU A 159 6.46 -31.86 -5.24
C GLU A 159 7.58 -32.72 -4.61
N GLN A 160 7.84 -32.58 -3.30
CA GLN A 160 8.90 -33.33 -2.64
C GLN A 160 8.55 -34.82 -2.50
N PRO A 161 9.47 -35.73 -2.88
CA PRO A 161 9.24 -37.17 -2.83
C PRO A 161 9.24 -37.74 -1.41
N GLU A 162 9.88 -37.07 -0.45
CA GLU A 162 9.88 -37.41 0.98
C GLU A 162 8.86 -36.53 1.71
N PHE A 163 7.58 -36.82 1.50
CA PHE A 163 6.47 -36.03 2.03
C PHE A 163 6.24 -36.33 3.51
N ILE A 164 6.82 -35.53 4.40
CA ILE A 164 6.59 -35.61 5.86
C ILE A 164 5.28 -34.86 6.19
N GLU A 165 4.49 -35.34 7.17
CA GLU A 165 3.21 -34.70 7.56
C GLU A 165 3.37 -33.19 7.90
N ALA A 166 4.53 -32.79 8.45
CA ALA A 166 4.85 -31.40 8.72
C ALA A 166 4.93 -30.53 7.44
N ASP A 167 5.46 -31.06 6.35
CA ASP A 167 5.56 -30.33 5.07
C ASP A 167 4.19 -30.23 4.39
N LYS A 168 3.34 -31.24 4.57
CA LYS A 168 1.94 -31.20 4.15
C LYS A 168 1.16 -30.10 4.87
N GLU A 169 1.28 -30.03 6.19
CA GLU A 169 0.65 -28.96 6.98
C GLU A 169 1.14 -27.58 6.52
N LYS A 170 2.45 -27.41 6.35
CA LYS A 170 3.06 -26.19 5.79
C LYS A 170 2.49 -25.82 4.43
N ALA A 171 2.34 -26.79 3.53
CA ALA A 171 1.78 -26.57 2.19
C ALA A 171 0.30 -26.17 2.26
N GLU A 172 -0.51 -26.86 3.06
CA GLU A 172 -1.95 -26.59 3.22
C GLU A 172 -2.19 -25.19 3.81
N HIS A 173 -1.45 -24.82 4.86
CA HIS A 173 -1.56 -23.53 5.50
C HIS A 173 -1.10 -22.38 4.58
N LEU A 174 0.01 -22.59 3.87
CA LEU A 174 0.50 -21.62 2.88
C LEU A 174 -0.50 -21.45 1.73
N LYS A 175 -1.09 -22.54 1.25
CA LYS A 175 -2.12 -22.50 0.21
C LYS A 175 -3.32 -21.65 0.63
N ALA A 176 -3.82 -21.85 1.86
CA ALA A 176 -4.94 -21.07 2.39
C ALA A 176 -4.64 -19.56 2.42
N LEU A 177 -3.41 -19.18 2.82
CA LEU A 177 -2.99 -17.78 2.83
C LEU A 177 -2.86 -17.21 1.40
N LEU A 178 -2.27 -17.97 0.48
CA LEU A 178 -2.10 -17.56 -0.92
C LEU A 178 -3.46 -17.37 -1.61
N ASP A 179 -4.39 -18.31 -1.43
CA ASP A 179 -5.74 -18.25 -1.99
C ASP A 179 -6.49 -17.00 -1.48
N PHE A 180 -6.27 -16.61 -0.22
CA PHE A 180 -6.85 -15.39 0.37
C PHE A 180 -6.24 -14.09 -0.21
N ILE A 181 -4.92 -14.03 -0.37
CA ILE A 181 -4.22 -12.81 -0.83
C ILE A 181 -4.36 -12.59 -2.33
N LYS A 182 -4.39 -13.66 -3.11
CA LYS A 182 -4.39 -13.63 -4.58
C LYS A 182 -5.36 -12.62 -5.21
N PRO A 183 -6.67 -12.58 -4.88
CA PRO A 183 -7.58 -11.61 -5.50
C PRO A 183 -7.19 -10.16 -5.22
N GLN A 184 -6.67 -9.88 -4.03
CA GLN A 184 -6.25 -8.54 -3.62
C GLN A 184 -4.93 -8.14 -4.31
N SER A 185 -3.97 -9.07 -4.36
CA SER A 185 -2.72 -8.88 -5.09
C SER A 185 -3.00 -8.61 -6.57
N MET A 186 -3.84 -9.43 -7.22
CA MET A 186 -4.21 -9.25 -8.62
C MET A 186 -4.81 -7.86 -8.89
N LYS A 187 -5.76 -7.41 -8.06
CA LYS A 187 -6.38 -6.09 -8.20
C LYS A 187 -5.36 -4.95 -8.05
N LEU A 188 -4.46 -5.06 -7.07
CA LEU A 188 -3.43 -4.05 -6.80
C LEU A 188 -2.34 -4.02 -7.87
N LEU A 189 -1.90 -5.19 -8.35
CA LEU A 189 -0.76 -5.33 -9.25
C LEU A 189 -1.12 -5.20 -10.73
N GLN A 190 -2.39 -5.38 -11.11
CA GLN A 190 -2.84 -5.25 -12.50
C GLN A 190 -2.39 -3.93 -13.16
N PRO A 191 -2.56 -2.74 -12.55
CA PRO A 191 -2.10 -1.50 -13.15
C PRO A 191 -0.58 -1.28 -13.07
N ILE A 192 0.14 -2.00 -12.19
CA ILE A 192 1.56 -1.75 -11.89
C ILE A 192 2.48 -2.61 -12.77
N LEU A 193 2.24 -3.92 -12.83
CA LEU A 193 3.15 -4.88 -13.45
C LEU A 193 3.42 -4.63 -14.94
N PRO A 194 2.45 -4.19 -15.77
CA PRO A 194 2.71 -3.88 -17.17
C PRO A 194 3.74 -2.75 -17.34
N LEU A 195 3.67 -1.72 -16.49
CA LEU A 195 4.55 -0.55 -16.57
C LEU A 195 6.01 -0.91 -16.27
N LEU A 196 6.22 -1.77 -15.27
CA LEU A 196 7.54 -2.25 -14.88
C LEU A 196 8.19 -3.14 -15.94
N LYS A 197 7.38 -3.86 -16.74
CA LYS A 197 7.83 -4.78 -17.79
C LYS A 197 8.08 -4.10 -19.15
N ASN A 198 7.77 -2.82 -19.28
CA ASN A 198 8.02 -2.08 -20.51
C ASN A 198 9.51 -1.99 -20.84
N LYS A 199 9.83 -1.77 -22.12
CA LYS A 199 11.22 -1.61 -22.59
C LYS A 199 11.93 -0.46 -21.87
N VAL A 200 11.19 0.61 -21.60
CA VAL A 200 11.57 1.64 -20.64
C VAL A 200 10.63 1.46 -19.46
N SER A 201 11.14 0.95 -18.34
CA SER A 201 10.32 0.69 -17.16
C SER A 201 9.85 2.01 -16.56
N THR A 202 8.53 2.18 -16.50
CA THR A 202 7.87 3.34 -15.91
C THR A 202 7.09 2.94 -14.66
N VAL A 203 6.73 3.92 -13.84
CA VAL A 203 5.92 3.70 -12.64
C VAL A 203 4.92 4.83 -12.43
N SER A 204 3.71 4.49 -12.01
CA SER A 204 2.73 5.44 -11.50
C SER A 204 2.97 5.75 -10.03
N PHE A 205 2.36 6.81 -9.50
CA PHE A 205 2.52 7.16 -8.08
C PHE A 205 2.06 6.03 -7.13
N ASP A 206 0.97 5.34 -7.47
CA ASP A 206 0.45 4.22 -6.66
C ASP A 206 1.34 2.97 -6.74
N GLY A 207 2.07 2.82 -7.84
CA GLY A 207 3.02 1.72 -8.05
C GLY A 207 4.31 1.84 -7.25
N LEU A 208 4.60 3.01 -6.66
CA LEU A 208 5.87 3.27 -5.97
C LEU A 208 6.11 2.32 -4.80
N ARG A 209 5.08 1.97 -4.04
CA ARG A 209 5.23 1.07 -2.89
C ARG A 209 5.55 -0.36 -3.32
N TYR A 210 5.05 -0.80 -4.47
CA TYR A 210 5.44 -2.09 -5.03
C TYR A 210 6.88 -2.06 -5.54
N LEU A 211 7.23 -1.02 -6.32
CA LEU A 211 8.57 -0.81 -6.89
C LEU A 211 9.66 -0.73 -5.80
N LEU A 212 9.41 0.04 -4.75
CA LEU A 212 10.37 0.32 -3.68
C LEU A 212 10.23 -0.70 -2.54
N LYS A 213 10.32 -1.99 -2.89
CA LYS A 213 10.26 -3.11 -1.93
C LYS A 213 11.32 -2.94 -0.82
N PRO A 214 10.93 -2.96 0.47
CA PRO A 214 11.89 -2.99 1.58
C PRO A 214 12.85 -4.19 1.48
N GLY A 215 14.10 -3.97 1.86
CA GLY A 215 15.18 -4.94 1.75
C GLY A 215 15.86 -4.99 0.38
N THR A 216 15.36 -4.24 -0.61
CA THR A 216 15.96 -4.18 -1.95
C THR A 216 17.16 -3.24 -1.98
N LEU A 217 18.22 -3.67 -2.66
CA LEU A 217 19.37 -2.84 -2.99
C LEU A 217 18.97 -1.76 -3.99
N ALA A 218 19.37 -0.52 -3.74
CA ALA A 218 19.01 0.64 -4.52
C ALA A 218 20.17 1.62 -4.63
N TYR A 219 20.05 2.56 -5.55
CA TYR A 219 20.94 3.70 -5.69
C TYR A 219 20.18 4.99 -5.41
N TYR A 220 20.85 5.95 -4.81
CA TYR A 220 20.39 7.34 -4.79
C TYR A 220 21.56 8.26 -5.09
N LYS A 221 21.25 9.50 -5.50
CA LYS A 221 22.25 10.50 -5.84
C LYS A 221 22.34 11.54 -4.74
N TYR A 222 23.53 11.74 -4.18
CA TYR A 222 23.84 12.73 -3.15
C TYR A 222 25.06 13.54 -3.60
N ASP A 223 24.94 14.88 -3.62
CA ASP A 223 25.99 15.79 -4.06
C ASP A 223 26.70 15.38 -5.37
N ASN A 224 25.90 15.03 -6.37
CA ASN A 224 26.36 14.48 -7.65
C ASN A 224 27.04 13.11 -7.66
N GLU A 225 27.22 12.49 -6.50
CA GLU A 225 27.74 11.14 -6.36
C GLU A 225 26.61 10.14 -6.18
N TRP A 226 26.86 8.91 -6.63
CA TRP A 226 25.91 7.81 -6.46
C TRP A 226 26.29 7.01 -5.22
N ILE A 227 25.30 6.71 -4.39
CA ILE A 227 25.46 5.94 -3.18
C ILE A 227 24.61 4.67 -3.30
N GLY A 228 25.24 3.53 -3.03
CA GLY A 228 24.55 2.25 -2.87
C GLY A 228 23.88 2.19 -1.50
N CYS A 229 22.62 1.78 -1.46
CA CYS A 229 21.81 1.74 -0.25
C CYS A 229 20.85 0.56 -0.26
N ILE A 230 20.19 0.33 0.87
CA ILE A 230 19.10 -0.64 1.02
C ILE A 230 17.84 0.10 1.43
N ILE A 231 16.73 -0.18 0.75
CA ILE A 231 15.43 0.39 1.10
C ILE A 231 15.00 -0.18 2.45
N LEU A 232 14.77 0.70 3.43
CA LEU A 232 14.39 0.33 4.78
C LEU A 232 12.86 0.25 4.92
N ARG A 233 12.15 1.30 4.52
CA ARG A 233 10.69 1.37 4.65
C ARG A 233 10.13 2.42 3.69
N VAL A 234 8.89 2.19 3.28
CA VAL A 234 8.12 3.10 2.42
C VAL A 234 6.79 3.38 3.10
N ASN A 235 6.61 4.62 3.56
CA ASN A 235 5.43 5.06 4.28
C ASN A 235 4.67 6.08 3.45
N SER A 236 3.34 5.99 3.44
CA SER A 236 2.49 7.01 2.86
C SER A 236 2.19 8.10 3.89
N GLU A 237 2.19 9.34 3.42
CA GLU A 237 1.56 10.45 4.13
C GLU A 237 0.15 10.64 3.58
N VAL A 238 -0.84 10.61 4.46
CA VAL A 238 -2.26 10.68 4.10
C VAL A 238 -2.86 12.00 4.56
N LYS A 239 -3.53 12.71 3.65
CA LYS A 239 -4.32 13.89 4.02
C LYS A 239 -5.55 13.47 4.83
N ARG A 240 -5.60 13.91 6.10
CA ARG A 240 -6.69 13.58 7.06
C ARG A 240 -8.12 13.81 6.53
N LYS A 241 -8.31 14.75 5.60
CA LYS A 241 -9.63 15.09 5.05
C LYS A 241 -10.06 14.22 3.87
N SER A 242 -9.12 13.75 3.05
CA SER A 242 -9.43 13.09 1.78
C SER A 242 -9.02 11.62 1.72
N PHE A 243 -8.30 11.11 2.73
CA PHE A 243 -7.67 9.77 2.74
C PHE A 243 -6.69 9.49 1.57
N LYS A 244 -6.59 10.41 0.60
CA LYS A 244 -5.62 10.39 -0.49
C LYS A 244 -4.19 10.52 0.03
N ILE A 245 -3.33 9.65 -0.48
CA ILE A 245 -1.88 9.69 -0.27
C ILE A 245 -1.33 10.92 -1.01
N THR A 246 -0.59 11.75 -0.29
CA THR A 246 0.03 12.95 -0.88
C THR A 246 1.49 12.75 -1.18
N ASN A 247 2.19 12.02 -0.31
CA ASN A 247 3.62 11.81 -0.41
C ASN A 247 3.96 10.38 -0.04
N TRP A 248 5.01 9.85 -0.64
CA TRP A 248 5.71 8.68 -0.14
C TRP A 248 7.01 9.11 0.53
N ASN A 249 7.20 8.71 1.78
CA ASN A 249 8.47 8.82 2.48
C ASN A 249 9.22 7.49 2.36
N VAL A 250 10.36 7.54 1.68
CA VAL A 250 11.25 6.40 1.47
C VAL A 250 12.44 6.57 2.39
N SER A 251 12.56 5.70 3.38
CA SER A 251 13.78 5.61 4.19
C SER A 251 14.71 4.56 3.57
N VAL A 252 15.98 4.89 3.45
CA VAL A 252 17.04 3.96 3.05
C VAL A 252 18.13 3.96 4.10
N TRP A 253 18.96 2.93 4.09
CA TRP A 253 20.20 2.95 4.86
C TRP A 253 21.40 2.53 4.00
N TYR A 254 22.57 3.04 4.35
CA TYR A 254 23.83 2.68 3.71
C TYR A 254 24.93 2.61 4.77
N LEU A 255 26.06 2.01 4.41
CA LEU A 255 27.25 1.97 5.26
C LEU A 255 28.18 3.10 4.88
N GLU A 256 28.61 3.88 5.86
CA GLU A 256 29.70 4.83 5.72
C GLU A 256 30.91 4.31 6.50
N TRP A 257 32.07 4.39 5.87
CA TRP A 257 33.34 3.99 6.47
C TRP A 257 34.13 5.23 6.88
N SER A 258 34.39 5.39 8.17
CA SER A 258 35.37 6.35 8.68
C SER A 258 36.51 5.60 9.39
N TYR A 259 36.25 5.17 10.62
CA TYR A 259 37.14 4.31 11.43
C TYR A 259 36.50 2.95 11.75
N HIS A 260 35.18 2.88 11.72
CA HIS A 260 34.36 1.68 11.77
C HIS A 260 33.23 1.82 10.73
N ALA A 261 32.58 0.72 10.35
CA ALA A 261 31.39 0.78 9.52
C ALA A 261 30.19 1.26 10.37
N TYR A 262 29.60 2.39 10.00
CA TYR A 262 28.37 2.89 10.61
C TYR A 262 27.22 2.78 9.62
N ARG A 263 26.04 2.40 10.14
CA ARG A 263 24.80 2.47 9.38
C ARG A 263 24.23 3.88 9.46
N ILE A 264 24.05 4.51 8.32
CA ILE A 264 23.41 5.82 8.19
C ILE A 264 22.05 5.64 7.53
N GLU A 265 21.04 6.32 8.07
CA GLU A 265 19.70 6.36 7.48
C GLU A 265 19.44 7.70 6.80
N SER A 266 18.94 7.65 5.57
CA SER A 266 18.51 8.81 4.79
C SER A 266 17.03 8.69 4.43
N LYS A 267 16.34 9.82 4.34
CA LYS A 267 14.92 9.90 4.00
C LYS A 267 14.70 10.72 2.74
N PHE A 268 13.82 10.23 1.88
CA PHE A 268 13.47 10.88 0.62
C PHE A 268 11.96 10.99 0.51
N ASP A 269 11.49 12.20 0.23
CA ASP A 269 10.09 12.44 -0.07
C ASP A 269 9.87 12.44 -1.58
N ILE A 270 8.84 11.69 -1.99
CA ILE A 270 8.33 11.63 -3.35
C ILE A 270 6.92 12.20 -3.33
N GLU A 271 6.77 13.39 -3.90
CA GLU A 271 5.48 14.07 -4.04
C GLU A 271 4.58 13.34 -5.05
N SER A 272 3.27 13.41 -4.82
CA SER A 272 2.27 12.91 -5.76
C SER A 272 2.47 13.47 -7.16
N PHE A 273 2.40 12.61 -8.16
CA PHE A 273 2.47 12.99 -9.56
C PHE A 273 1.42 12.27 -10.39
N GLU A 274 1.00 12.90 -11.47
CA GLU A 274 0.06 12.33 -12.43
C GLU A 274 0.79 11.59 -13.55
N GLY A 275 0.12 10.57 -14.10
CA GLY A 275 0.67 9.74 -15.16
C GLY A 275 1.80 8.83 -14.69
N GLU A 276 2.79 8.65 -15.55
CA GLU A 276 3.89 7.72 -15.37
C GLU A 276 5.23 8.46 -15.34
N ARG A 277 6.16 7.97 -14.54
CA ARG A 277 7.56 8.45 -14.53
C ARG A 277 8.50 7.33 -14.88
N ASP A 278 9.57 7.67 -15.58
CA ASP A 278 10.71 6.79 -15.75
C ASP A 278 11.31 6.47 -14.39
N ILE A 279 11.53 5.18 -14.10
CA ILE A 279 12.11 4.72 -12.83
C ILE A 279 13.50 5.33 -12.60
N THR A 280 14.25 5.59 -13.67
CA THR A 280 15.59 6.21 -13.59
C THR A 280 15.56 7.68 -13.20
N SER A 281 14.39 8.34 -13.26
CA SER A 281 14.19 9.73 -12.83
C SER A 281 13.89 9.87 -11.34
N LEU A 282 13.66 8.76 -10.62
CA LEU A 282 13.35 8.77 -9.19
C LEU A 282 14.59 9.12 -8.35
N LYS A 283 14.36 9.66 -7.15
CA LYS A 283 15.44 9.96 -6.18
C LYS A 283 16.13 8.70 -5.67
N VAL A 284 15.34 7.64 -5.47
CA VAL A 284 15.80 6.32 -5.02
C VAL A 284 15.37 5.31 -6.08
N ILE A 285 16.31 4.53 -6.57
CA ILE A 285 16.12 3.68 -7.75
C ILE A 285 16.54 2.25 -7.40
N PRO A 286 15.64 1.26 -7.43
CA PRO A 286 16.04 -0.12 -7.19
C PRO A 286 17.09 -0.55 -8.20
N ARG A 287 18.12 -1.24 -7.70
CA ARG A 287 19.31 -1.61 -8.46
C ARG A 287 18.97 -2.33 -9.76
N GLU A 288 17.99 -3.23 -9.72
CA GLU A 288 17.57 -4.04 -10.87
C GLU A 288 17.19 -3.22 -12.12
N TYR A 289 16.53 -2.07 -11.94
CA TYR A 289 16.13 -1.21 -13.07
C TYR A 289 17.31 -0.37 -13.57
N TRP A 290 18.19 0.06 -12.67
CA TRP A 290 19.35 0.84 -13.07
C TRP A 290 20.38 -0.02 -13.81
N ASP A 291 20.69 -1.20 -13.26
CA ASP A 291 21.66 -2.14 -13.82
C ASP A 291 21.23 -2.64 -15.20
N ALA A 292 19.93 -2.86 -15.40
CA ALA A 292 19.36 -3.20 -16.70
C ALA A 292 19.53 -2.06 -17.72
N ASN A 293 19.45 -0.80 -17.27
CA ASN A 293 19.58 0.36 -18.14
C ASN A 293 21.04 0.68 -18.50
N ASP A 294 21.99 0.47 -17.58
CA ASP A 294 23.41 0.80 -17.79
C ASP A 294 24.32 -0.40 -18.06
N ASN A 295 23.74 -1.57 -18.29
CA ASN A 295 24.45 -2.84 -18.48
C ASN A 295 25.42 -3.20 -17.34
N ASN A 296 25.00 -2.96 -16.10
CA ASN A 296 25.76 -3.18 -14.86
C ASN A 296 27.04 -2.32 -14.75
N ALA A 297 27.18 -1.26 -15.55
CA ALA A 297 28.38 -0.43 -15.54
C ALA A 297 28.60 0.22 -14.17
N ARG A 298 27.52 0.64 -13.51
CA ARG A 298 27.61 1.23 -12.17
C ARG A 298 27.92 0.21 -11.10
N ARG A 299 27.28 -0.95 -11.13
CA ARG A 299 27.53 -2.01 -10.16
C ARG A 299 29.01 -2.36 -10.08
N LYS A 300 29.69 -2.47 -11.23
CA LYS A 300 31.14 -2.73 -11.29
C LYS A 300 31.97 -1.69 -10.52
N LYS A 301 31.61 -0.40 -10.61
CA LYS A 301 32.29 0.67 -9.87
C LYS A 301 32.16 0.58 -8.35
N PHE A 302 31.18 -0.16 -7.83
CA PHE A 302 31.02 -0.37 -6.38
C PHE A 302 31.68 -1.68 -5.91
N GLU A 303 31.98 -2.59 -6.84
CA GLU A 303 32.62 -3.88 -6.56
C GLU A 303 34.16 -3.82 -6.73
N ASP A 304 34.66 -2.89 -7.54
CA ASP A 304 36.07 -2.55 -7.74
C ASP A 304 36.63 -1.65 -6.61
#